data_AF-X7YKP6-F1
#
_entry.id   AF-X7YKP6-F1
#
_cell.length_a   1.000
_cell.length_b   1.000
_cell.length_c   1.000
_cell.angle_alpha   90.00
_cell.angle_beta   90.00
_cell.angle_gamma   90.00
#
_symmetry.space_group_name_H-M   'P 1'
#
loop_
_entity.id
_entity.type
_entity.pdbx_description
1 polymer ?
#
loop_
_entity_poly.entity_id
_entity_poly.type
_entity_poly.pdbx_seq_one_letter_code
_entity_poly.pdbx_strand_id
1 'polypeptide(L)' 'MRTDSADLPWHRVITASGRPARHLATRQLELLRGEGVLAVDGRVALREVRHRF' A
#
# COMPACT_ATOMS: atom_id res chain seq x y z
N MET A 1 2.42 -11.06 24.65
CA MET A 1 2.66 -10.81 23.21
C MET A 1 1.57 -9.87 22.73
N ARG A 2 1.91 -8.60 22.47
CA ARG A 2 0.96 -7.57 22.03
C ARG A 2 1.25 -7.33 20.57
N THR A 3 0.54 -8.00 19.68
CA THR A 3 0.65 -7.76 18.24
C THR A 3 -0.26 -6.60 17.93
N ASP A 4 0.19 -5.38 18.23
CA ASP A 4 -0.49 -4.21 17.72
C ASP A 4 -0.31 -4.24 16.19
N SER A 5 -1.39 -4.54 15.46
CA SER A 5 -1.42 -4.56 13.99
C SER A 5 -0.93 -3.24 13.36
N ALA A 6 -0.74 -2.20 14.18
CA ALA A 6 -0.11 -0.94 13.82
C ALA A 6 1.39 -1.07 13.49
N ASP A 7 2.12 -2.02 14.08
CA ASP A 7 3.56 -2.21 13.80
C ASP A 7 3.80 -2.97 12.50
N LEU A 8 2.80 -3.70 12.02
CA LEU A 8 2.88 -4.40 10.74
C LEU A 8 2.76 -3.37 9.60
N PRO A 9 3.60 -3.47 8.55
CA PRO A 9 3.55 -2.59 7.38
C PRO A 9 2.36 -2.95 6.48
N TRP A 10 1.14 -2.85 7.02
CA TRP A 10 -0.12 -3.20 6.35
C TRP A 10 -0.31 -2.42 5.04
N HIS A 11 0.24 -1.21 4.95
CA HIS A 11 0.13 -0.34 3.78
C HIS A 11 0.80 -0.92 2.54
N ARG A 12 1.72 -1.89 2.70
CA ARG A 12 2.36 -2.60 1.57
C ARG A 12 1.45 -3.63 0.89
N VAL A 13 0.35 -4.02 1.52
CA VAL A 13 -0.60 -4.96 0.95
C VAL A 13 -1.68 -4.18 0.19
N ILE A 14 -1.69 -4.32 -1.14
CA ILE A 14 -2.68 -3.70 -2.03
C ILE A 14 -3.51 -4.76 -2.73
N THR A 15 -4.76 -4.43 -3.03
CA THR A 15 -5.65 -5.30 -3.82
C THR A 15 -5.09 -5.54 -5.22
N ALA A 16 -5.48 -6.64 -5.86
CA ALA A 16 -5.02 -6.98 -7.22
C ALA A 16 -5.34 -5.89 -8.28
N SER A 17 -6.30 -5.01 -8.02
CA SER A 17 -6.62 -3.87 -8.90
C SER A 17 -5.53 -2.79 -8.93
N GLY A 18 -4.63 -2.80 -7.95
CA GLY A 18 -3.67 -1.73 -7.69
C GLY A 18 -4.26 -0.56 -6.90
N ARG A 19 -5.53 -0.63 -6.48
CA ARG A 19 -6.21 0.42 -5.71
C ARG A 19 -6.37 0.01 -4.23
N PRO A 20 -6.05 0.89 -3.27
CA PRO A 20 -6.38 0.70 -1.86
C PRO A 20 -7.89 0.58 -1.58
N ALA A 21 -8.23 0.06 -0.41
CA ALA A 21 -9.61 0.14 0.09
C ALA A 21 -10.00 1.61 0.34
N ARG A 22 -11.22 2.01 -0.06
CA ARG A 22 -11.66 3.42 -0.05
C ARG A 22 -11.46 4.13 1.30
N HIS A 23 -11.72 3.44 2.40
CA HIS A 23 -11.61 3.99 3.75
C HIS A 23 -10.16 4.09 4.28
N LEU A 24 -9.18 3.48 3.59
CA LEU A 24 -7.76 3.53 3.92
C LEU A 24 -6.92 4.25 2.86
N ALA A 25 -7.54 4.64 1.73
CA ALA A 25 -6.82 5.06 0.53
C ALA A 25 -5.86 6.21 0.78
N THR A 26 -6.28 7.26 1.48
CA THR A 26 -5.43 8.42 1.78
C THR A 26 -4.19 8.00 2.56
N ARG A 27 -4.37 7.39 3.73
CA ARG A 27 -3.28 6.97 4.61
C ARG A 27 -2.36 5.95 3.96
N GLN A 28 -2.92 4.97 3.25
CA GLN A 28 -2.13 3.95 2.57
C GLN A 28 -1.25 4.56 1.47
N LEU A 29 -1.80 5.47 0.66
CA LEU A 29 -1.03 6.13 -0.40
C LEU A 29 0.02 7.09 0.17
N GLU A 30 -0.23 7.75 1.29
CA GLU A 30 0.78 8.59 1.97
C GLU A 30 1.96 7.76 2.45
N LEU A 31 1.70 6.63 3.12
CA LEU A 31 2.75 5.72 3.58
C LEU A 31 3.54 5.12 2.41
N LEU A 32 2.86 4.69 1.35
CA LEU A 32 3.51 4.18 0.13
C LEU A 32 4.37 5.25 -0.56
N ARG A 33 3.89 6.50 -0.64
CA ARG A 33 4.70 7.61 -1.16
C ARG A 33 5.95 7.86 -0.32
N GLY A 34 5.86 7.74 1.00
CA GLY A 34 7.02 7.80 1.90
C GLY A 34 8.07 6.72 1.62
N GLU A 35 7.66 5.59 1.03
CA GLU A 35 8.55 4.50 0.57
C GLU A 35 8.95 4.63 -0.91
N GLY A 36 8.57 5.72 -1.59
CA GLY A 36 8.86 5.93 -3.01
C GLY A 36 7.91 5.22 -3.98
N VAL A 37 6.83 4.61 -3.48
CA VAL A 37 5.80 3.98 -4.32
C VAL A 37 4.74 5.01 -4.70
N LEU A 38 4.71 5.39 -5.97
CA LEU A 38 3.77 6.37 -6.51
C LEU A 38 2.49 5.71 -7.01
N ALA A 39 1.40 6.47 -6.93
CA ALA A 39 0.10 6.11 -7.50
C ALA A 39 -0.36 7.20 -8.47
N VAL A 40 -0.94 6.78 -9.58
CA VAL A 40 -1.61 7.63 -10.56
C VAL A 40 -3.11 7.40 -10.42
N ASP A 41 -3.88 8.47 -10.20
CA ASP A 41 -5.34 8.41 -9.96
C ASP A 41 -5.74 7.37 -8.90
N GLY A 42 -4.95 7.31 -7.82
CA GLY A 42 -5.15 6.37 -6.71
C GLY A 42 -4.81 4.90 -7.03
N ARG A 43 -4.17 4.63 -8.17
CA ARG A 43 -3.76 3.30 -8.61
C ARG A 43 -2.23 3.16 -8.63
N VAL A 44 -1.73 2.12 -7.98
CA VAL A 44 -0.31 1.73 -7.98
C VAL A 44 -0.02 0.82 -9.17
N ALA A 45 1.10 1.07 -9.86
CA ALA A 45 1.59 0.25 -10.96
C ALA A 45 2.21 -1.07 -10.45
N LEU A 46 1.38 -2.04 -10.07
CA LEU A 46 1.83 -3.30 -9.45
C LEU A 46 2.89 -4.07 -10.25
N ARG A 47 2.92 -3.93 -11.58
CA ARG A 47 3.93 -4.59 -12.42
C ARG A 47 5.36 -4.15 -12.10
N GLU A 48 5.52 -2.91 -11.65
CA GLU A 48 6.81 -2.27 -11.37
C GLU A 48 7.26 -2.53 -9.93
N VAL A 49 6.33 -2.58 -8.98
CA VAL A 49 6.65 -2.58 -7.54
C VAL A 49 6.28 -3.85 -6.79
N ARG A 50 5.65 -4.84 -7.44
CA ARG A 50 5.29 -6.09 -6.75
C ARG A 50 6.53 -6.87 -6.32
N HIS A 51 6.42 -7.50 -5.15
CA HIS A 51 7.37 -8.50 -4.71
C HIS A 51 7.41 -9.68 -5.69
N ARG A 52 8.61 -10.19 -5.96
CA ARG A 52 8.85 -11.41 -6.74
C ARG A 52 9.50 -12.43 -5.80
N PHE A 53 8.97 -13.65 -5.79
CA PHE A 53 9.53 -14.79 -5.06
C PHE A 53 10.60 -15.47 -5.89
#